data_AF-A0A4Q4BTP0-F1
#
_entry.id   AF-A0A4Q4BTP0-F1
#
_cell.length_a   1.000
_cell.length_b   1.000
_cell.length_c   1.000
_cell.angle_alpha   90.00
_cell.angle_beta   90.00
_cell.angle_gamma   90.00
#
_symmetry.space_group_name_H-M   'P 1'
#
loop_
_entity.id
_entity.type
_entity.pdbx_description
1 polymer ?
#
loop_
_entity_poly.entity_id
_entity_poly.type
_entity_poly.pdbx_seq_one_letter_code
_entity_poly.pdbx_strand_id
1 'polypeptide(L)'
;MPARRRRRRPPPGLARPLRHRQRRHGPTHLPLRELVIPVFHVLQPTPAVPWYIHPAQAPLAWQRLAEGAFGFGFVVVNIENGPGRGPQDPYYREPLARGLATTTVGYVNVGYGQRPWGDVLEQVEQWQRWYGIHDVMLDCVPSQDRQGAWSVEWIDALRRAGVEHVIANPGVVPTRRLVETADVTCVAEAAWQDYAHLQMPEWLQAVSPHKQWHLVHGVPPEHLASVPALAASRGAHFSWATDRGLPNPWDALPAPYADCHPELVKER
;
A
#
# COMPACT_ATOMS: atom_id res chain seq x y z
N MET A 1 -51.37 6.34 62.99
CA MET A 1 -52.45 5.35 63.22
C MET A 1 -53.74 6.09 63.56
N PRO A 2 -54.95 5.56 63.32
CA PRO A 2 -55.51 4.83 62.17
C PRO A 2 -56.70 5.64 61.56
N ALA A 3 -57.29 5.30 60.42
CA ALA A 3 -58.53 4.52 60.41
C ALA A 3 -58.91 4.13 58.97
N ARG A 4 -59.14 2.83 58.80
CA ARG A 4 -59.83 2.21 57.66
C ARG A 4 -61.28 2.67 57.61
N ARG A 5 -61.83 2.91 56.42
CA ARG A 5 -63.21 2.51 56.10
C ARG A 5 -63.30 1.90 54.71
N ARG A 6 -64.08 0.82 54.69
CA ARG A 6 -64.25 -0.19 53.65
C ARG A 6 -65.59 0.03 52.93
N ARG A 7 -65.60 -0.41 51.67
CA ARG A 7 -66.74 -0.98 50.90
C ARG A 7 -67.80 -0.02 50.37
N ARG A 8 -68.11 -0.16 49.07
CA ARG A 8 -69.26 -0.95 48.58
C ARG A 8 -69.15 -1.22 47.07
N ARG A 9 -69.39 -2.48 46.69
CA ARG A 9 -69.66 -2.95 45.31
C ARG A 9 -71.14 -2.76 44.98
N PRO A 10 -71.50 -2.50 43.71
CA PRO A 10 -72.78 -2.89 43.11
C PRO A 10 -72.64 -4.14 42.19
N PRO A 11 -73.75 -4.75 41.73
CA PRO A 11 -73.97 -6.20 41.70
C PRO A 11 -73.71 -6.91 40.34
N PRO A 12 -73.74 -8.27 40.30
CA PRO A 12 -73.47 -9.05 39.10
C PRO A 12 -74.71 -9.12 38.20
N GLY A 13 -74.51 -8.96 36.89
CA GLY A 13 -75.58 -8.98 35.91
C GLY A 13 -75.15 -9.57 34.58
N LEU A 14 -75.55 -10.83 34.38
CA LEU A 14 -75.92 -11.49 33.12
C LEU A 14 -74.79 -11.79 32.12
N ALA A 15 -74.40 -13.07 32.14
CA ALA A 15 -73.77 -13.79 31.05
C ALA A 15 -74.68 -13.84 29.81
N ARG A 16 -74.10 -13.62 28.63
CA ARG A 16 -74.61 -14.03 27.31
C ARG A 16 -73.48 -13.97 26.27
N PRO A 17 -73.58 -14.70 25.14
CA PRO A 17 -72.77 -15.89 24.89
C PRO A 17 -71.56 -15.64 23.99
N LEU A 18 -70.63 -16.60 24.06
CA LEU A 18 -69.46 -16.80 23.20
C LEU A 18 -69.80 -16.56 21.72
N ARG A 19 -69.29 -15.45 21.17
CA ARG A 19 -69.11 -15.32 19.71
C ARG A 19 -67.70 -15.76 19.38
N HIS A 20 -67.59 -16.91 18.73
CA HIS A 20 -66.40 -17.34 18.00
C HIS A 20 -66.00 -16.23 17.02
N ARG A 21 -65.02 -15.40 17.39
CA ARG A 21 -64.25 -14.62 16.43
C ARG A 21 -63.08 -15.50 16.00
N GLN A 22 -63.21 -16.08 14.80
CA GLN A 22 -62.08 -16.60 14.04
C GLN A 22 -60.98 -15.54 14.03
N ARG A 23 -59.87 -15.81 14.74
CA ARG A 23 -58.62 -15.08 14.56
C ARG A 23 -58.09 -15.47 13.19
N ARG A 24 -58.22 -14.58 12.21
CA ARG A 24 -57.44 -14.66 10.98
C ARG A 24 -55.97 -14.51 11.38
N HIS A 25 -55.18 -15.57 11.25
CA HIS A 25 -53.73 -15.47 11.23
C HIS A 25 -53.35 -14.76 9.92
N GLY A 26 -53.16 -13.44 10.00
CA GLY A 26 -52.37 -12.74 9.00
C GLY A 26 -50.90 -13.13 9.18
N PRO A 27 -50.12 -13.28 8.10
CA PRO A 27 -48.70 -13.56 8.22
C PRO A 27 -48.04 -12.41 8.96
N THR A 28 -47.36 -12.73 10.07
CA THR A 28 -46.52 -11.80 10.81
C THR A 28 -45.36 -11.40 9.90
N HIS A 29 -45.51 -10.29 9.17
CA HIS A 29 -44.37 -9.64 8.53
C HIS A 29 -43.47 -9.10 9.64
N LEU A 30 -42.44 -9.87 9.99
CA LEU A 30 -41.26 -9.33 10.63
C LEU A 30 -40.70 -8.25 9.70
N PRO A 31 -40.46 -7.02 10.16
CA PRO A 31 -39.80 -6.03 9.32
C PRO A 31 -38.43 -6.59 8.96
N LEU A 32 -38.13 -6.65 7.65
CA LEU A 32 -36.78 -6.83 7.14
C LEU A 32 -35.95 -5.72 7.77
N ARG A 33 -35.20 -6.07 8.82
CA ARG A 33 -34.07 -5.25 9.24
C ARG A 33 -33.16 -5.24 8.03
N GLU A 34 -33.07 -4.09 7.37
CA GLU A 34 -32.06 -3.86 6.35
C GLU A 34 -30.75 -4.34 6.95
N LEU A 35 -30.20 -5.38 6.33
CA LEU A 35 -28.86 -5.84 6.63
C LEU A 35 -27.99 -4.68 6.16
N VAL A 36 -27.64 -3.76 7.06
CA VAL A 36 -26.54 -2.85 6.85
C VAL A 36 -25.31 -3.76 6.83
N ILE A 37 -24.99 -4.28 5.64
CA ILE A 37 -23.69 -4.87 5.37
C ILE A 37 -22.74 -3.70 5.61
N PRO A 38 -21.86 -3.75 6.62
CA PRO A 38 -20.83 -2.74 6.72
C PRO A 38 -20.08 -2.82 5.39
N VAL A 39 -20.18 -1.76 4.59
CA VAL A 39 -19.20 -1.51 3.55
C VAL A 39 -17.93 -1.28 4.33
N PHE A 40 -17.16 -2.34 4.56
CA PHE A 40 -15.76 -2.19 4.87
C PHE A 40 -15.23 -1.41 3.67
N HIS A 41 -14.98 -0.11 3.85
CA HIS A 41 -14.04 0.59 3.01
C HIS A 41 -12.76 -0.23 3.18
N VAL A 42 -12.53 -1.16 2.25
CA VAL A 42 -11.19 -1.70 2.04
C VAL A 42 -10.39 -0.45 1.74
N LEU A 43 -9.60 -0.01 2.71
CA LEU A 43 -8.66 1.08 2.51
C LEU A 43 -7.89 0.71 1.25
N GLN A 44 -8.13 1.45 0.16
CA GLN A 44 -7.42 1.20 -1.08
C GLN A 44 -5.93 1.30 -0.76
N PRO A 45 -5.09 0.38 -1.23
CA PRO A 45 -3.66 0.50 -1.02
C PRO A 45 -3.18 1.87 -1.47
N THR A 46 -2.33 2.48 -0.66
CA THR A 46 -1.66 3.72 -1.00
C THR A 46 -0.71 3.44 -2.18
N PRO A 47 -0.76 4.20 -3.27
CA PRO A 47 0.15 3.98 -4.39
C PRO A 47 1.59 4.27 -3.95
N ALA A 48 2.52 3.36 -4.26
CA ALA A 48 3.94 3.54 -3.99
C ALA A 48 4.75 3.07 -5.19
N VAL A 49 5.55 3.98 -5.76
CA VAL A 49 5.90 3.93 -7.19
C VAL A 49 7.40 3.81 -7.38
N PRO A 50 7.90 2.81 -8.12
CA PRO A 50 9.25 2.88 -8.67
C PRO A 50 9.24 4.00 -9.74
N TRP A 51 9.80 5.15 -9.40
CA TRP A 51 9.78 6.35 -10.22
C TRP A 51 11.07 6.42 -11.05
N TYR A 52 11.14 5.57 -12.08
CA TYR A 52 12.33 5.48 -12.95
C TYR A 52 12.20 6.37 -14.19
N ILE A 53 11.45 7.46 -14.04
CA ILE A 53 11.12 8.42 -15.09
C ILE A 53 12.15 9.54 -15.06
N HIS A 54 12.88 9.73 -16.16
CA HIS A 54 13.90 10.77 -16.22
C HIS A 54 13.28 12.18 -16.21
N PRO A 55 13.79 13.14 -15.41
CA PRO A 55 13.25 14.51 -15.33
C PRO A 55 13.15 15.25 -16.67
N ALA A 56 14.14 15.07 -17.55
CA ALA A 56 14.12 15.66 -18.90
C ALA A 56 13.03 15.09 -19.82
N GLN A 57 12.57 13.86 -19.57
CA GLN A 57 11.56 13.19 -20.40
C GLN A 57 10.15 13.55 -19.95
N ALA A 58 9.93 13.80 -18.66
CA ALA A 58 8.62 14.12 -18.10
C ALA A 58 8.67 15.26 -17.07
N PRO A 59 9.06 16.49 -17.46
CA PRO A 59 9.23 17.61 -16.53
C PRO A 59 7.95 17.96 -15.77
N LEU A 60 6.77 17.85 -16.41
CA LEU A 60 5.48 18.10 -15.77
C LEU A 60 5.14 17.04 -14.71
N ALA A 61 5.49 15.77 -14.95
CA ALA A 61 5.27 14.69 -13.99
C ALA A 61 6.12 14.93 -12.73
N TRP A 62 7.37 15.36 -12.89
CA TRP A 62 8.26 15.73 -11.78
C TRP A 62 7.78 16.96 -11.02
N GLN A 63 7.23 17.97 -11.71
CA GLN A 63 6.59 19.11 -11.06
C GLN A 63 5.42 18.68 -10.17
N ARG A 64 4.51 17.83 -10.70
CA ARG A 64 3.36 17.31 -9.95
C ARG A 64 3.76 16.43 -8.77
N LEU A 65 4.82 15.65 -8.93
CA LEU A 65 5.40 14.88 -7.84
C LEU A 65 5.90 15.80 -6.72
N ALA A 66 6.57 16.90 -7.07
CA ALA A 66 7.04 17.91 -6.12
C ALA A 66 5.89 18.60 -5.38
N GLU A 67 4.77 18.84 -6.07
CA GLU A 67 3.54 19.40 -5.50
C GLU A 67 2.71 18.38 -4.70
N GLY A 68 3.05 17.09 -4.72
CA GLY A 68 2.30 16.02 -4.06
C GLY A 68 0.95 15.72 -4.72
N ALA A 69 0.78 16.11 -5.99
CA ALA A 69 -0.51 16.06 -6.70
C ALA A 69 -1.04 14.63 -6.91
N PHE A 70 -0.19 13.61 -6.77
CA PHE A 70 -0.58 12.22 -6.98
C PHE A 70 -1.07 11.49 -5.73
N GLY A 71 -0.79 12.01 -4.52
CA GLY A 71 -1.13 11.33 -3.27
C GLY A 71 -0.39 10.01 -3.05
N PHE A 72 0.81 9.86 -3.61
CA PHE A 72 1.65 8.68 -3.42
C PHE A 72 2.18 8.59 -1.99
N GLY A 73 2.30 7.36 -1.48
CA GLY A 73 2.88 7.10 -0.16
C GLY A 73 4.40 7.32 -0.18
N PHE A 74 5.08 6.77 -1.19
CA PHE A 74 6.48 7.04 -1.48
C PHE A 74 6.81 6.82 -2.96
N VAL A 75 7.93 7.37 -3.42
CA VAL A 75 8.53 7.08 -4.72
C VAL A 75 9.96 6.59 -4.56
N VAL A 76 10.35 5.61 -5.37
CA VAL A 76 11.74 5.12 -5.43
C VAL A 76 12.43 5.75 -6.62
N VAL A 77 13.42 6.61 -6.38
CA VAL A 77 14.22 7.27 -7.42
C VAL A 77 15.46 6.44 -7.73
N ASN A 78 15.69 6.22 -9.02
CA ASN A 78 16.84 5.49 -9.54
C ASN A 78 17.49 6.27 -10.69
N ILE A 79 18.70 6.79 -10.47
CA ILE A 79 19.41 7.63 -11.46
C ILE A 79 20.16 6.74 -12.45
N GLU A 80 21.00 5.83 -11.94
CA GLU A 80 21.79 4.89 -12.74
C GLU A 80 22.08 3.62 -11.92
N ASN A 81 21.05 2.81 -11.63
CA ASN A 81 21.11 1.69 -10.69
C ASN A 81 21.69 2.10 -9.32
N GLY A 82 21.23 3.25 -8.84
CA GLY A 82 21.80 3.94 -7.69
C GLY A 82 21.72 5.47 -7.79
N PRO A 83 22.54 6.20 -7.01
CA PRO A 83 22.58 7.67 -6.95
C PRO A 83 23.28 8.33 -8.16
N GLY A 84 23.70 7.54 -9.15
CA GLY A 84 24.48 8.01 -10.30
C GLY A 84 25.98 8.11 -10.01
N ARG A 85 26.70 8.83 -10.87
CA ARG A 85 28.16 9.02 -10.78
C ARG A 85 28.57 10.30 -10.03
N GLY A 86 27.61 11.01 -9.47
CA GLY A 86 27.80 12.24 -8.72
C GLY A 86 26.58 13.16 -8.79
N PRO A 87 26.52 14.21 -7.94
CA PRO A 87 25.40 15.15 -7.87
C PRO A 87 25.32 16.10 -9.08
N GLN A 88 26.21 15.97 -10.07
CA GLN A 88 26.36 16.94 -11.14
C GLN A 88 25.33 16.78 -12.25
N ASP A 89 24.56 15.69 -12.29
CA ASP A 89 23.46 15.56 -13.23
C ASP A 89 22.41 16.64 -12.93
N PRO A 90 22.31 17.70 -13.77
CA PRO A 90 21.44 18.82 -13.49
C PRO A 90 19.96 18.39 -13.51
N TYR A 91 19.61 17.36 -14.27
CA TYR A 91 18.23 16.93 -14.41
C TYR A 91 17.68 16.36 -13.12
N TYR A 92 18.48 15.60 -12.36
CA TYR A 92 18.07 15.07 -11.06
C TYR A 92 18.37 16.01 -9.90
N ARG A 93 19.51 16.71 -9.94
CA ARG A 93 19.90 17.61 -8.86
C ARG A 93 18.87 18.71 -8.62
N GLU A 94 18.40 19.38 -9.67
CA GLU A 94 17.46 20.49 -9.54
C GLU A 94 16.11 20.10 -8.91
N PRO A 95 15.37 19.08 -9.40
CA PRO A 95 14.12 18.68 -8.77
C PRO A 95 14.32 18.13 -7.36
N LEU A 96 15.38 17.36 -7.10
CA LEU A 96 15.62 16.80 -5.76
C LEU A 96 16.04 17.88 -4.75
N ALA A 97 16.87 18.85 -5.15
CA ALA A 97 17.28 19.95 -4.27
C ALA A 97 16.14 20.91 -3.92
N ARG A 98 15.12 21.03 -4.78
CA ARG A 98 13.89 21.78 -4.47
C ARG A 98 13.04 21.10 -3.39
N GLY A 99 13.24 19.81 -3.16
CA GLY A 99 12.42 18.99 -2.30
C GLY A 99 11.14 18.52 -3.00
N LEU A 100 10.70 17.33 -2.64
CA LEU A 100 9.44 16.74 -3.10
C LEU A 100 8.47 16.64 -1.92
N ALA A 101 7.20 17.00 -2.12
CA ALA A 101 6.18 16.78 -1.09
C ALA A 101 5.88 15.29 -0.85
N THR A 102 6.23 14.44 -1.81
CA THR A 102 6.12 12.99 -1.71
C THR A 102 7.38 12.40 -1.09
N THR A 103 7.23 11.48 -0.14
CA THR A 103 8.37 10.73 0.44
C THR A 103 9.22 10.11 -0.65
N THR A 104 10.52 10.42 -0.63
CA THR A 104 11.46 10.05 -1.69
C THR A 104 12.48 9.07 -1.16
N VAL A 105 12.63 7.96 -1.85
CA VAL A 105 13.43 6.81 -1.43
C VAL A 105 14.52 6.57 -2.47
N GLY A 106 15.78 6.44 -2.04
CA GLY A 106 16.90 6.16 -2.93
C GLY A 106 17.04 4.67 -3.26
N TYR A 107 17.09 4.33 -4.54
CA TYR A 107 17.34 2.95 -4.99
C TYR A 107 18.78 2.50 -4.70
N VAL A 108 18.96 1.30 -4.15
CA VAL A 108 20.28 0.67 -3.93
C VAL A 108 20.20 -0.82 -4.26
N ASN A 109 20.97 -1.28 -5.24
CA ASN A 109 21.00 -2.70 -5.62
C ASN A 109 21.90 -3.52 -4.67
N VAL A 110 21.43 -4.63 -4.08
CA VAL A 110 22.25 -5.52 -3.22
C VAL A 110 22.69 -6.82 -3.91
N GLY A 111 22.37 -6.98 -5.20
CA GLY A 111 22.93 -7.98 -6.10
C GLY A 111 22.63 -9.43 -5.73
N TYR A 112 21.50 -9.72 -5.09
CA TYR A 112 21.12 -11.07 -4.63
C TYR A 112 22.22 -11.77 -3.82
N GLY A 113 22.92 -11.00 -2.98
CA GLY A 113 24.00 -11.48 -2.13
C GLY A 113 25.37 -11.52 -2.80
N GLN A 114 25.50 -11.04 -4.04
CA GLN A 114 26.80 -10.94 -4.73
C GLN A 114 27.52 -9.62 -4.46
N ARG A 115 26.80 -8.56 -4.06
CA ARG A 115 27.38 -7.25 -3.86
C ARG A 115 27.98 -7.11 -2.45
N PRO A 116 29.23 -6.67 -2.30
CA PRO A 116 29.84 -6.40 -1.00
C PRO A 116 29.10 -5.32 -0.20
N TRP A 117 29.13 -5.45 1.14
CA TRP A 117 28.55 -4.45 2.05
C TRP A 117 29.10 -3.03 1.84
N GLY A 118 30.42 -2.91 1.62
CA GLY A 118 31.07 -1.62 1.43
C GLY A 118 30.46 -0.82 0.27
N ASP A 119 30.26 -1.48 -0.88
CA ASP A 119 29.70 -0.85 -2.08
C ASP A 119 28.23 -0.44 -1.90
N VAL A 120 27.48 -1.20 -1.10
CA VAL A 120 26.08 -0.90 -0.76
C VAL A 120 26.03 0.32 0.17
N LEU A 121 26.86 0.30 1.22
CA LEU A 121 26.95 1.41 2.17
C LEU A 121 27.41 2.70 1.48
N GLU A 122 28.36 2.60 0.55
CA GLU A 122 28.81 3.76 -0.23
C GLU A 122 27.65 4.41 -1.02
N GLN A 123 26.82 3.63 -1.71
CA GLN A 123 25.66 4.19 -2.43
C GLN A 123 24.63 4.82 -1.49
N VAL A 124 24.43 4.25 -0.30
CA VAL A 124 23.55 4.83 0.71
C VAL A 124 24.10 6.19 1.18
N GLU A 125 25.39 6.26 1.50
CA GLU A 125 26.03 7.51 1.88
C GLU A 125 25.99 8.55 0.75
N GLN A 126 26.09 8.13 -0.50
CA GLN A 126 25.97 9.00 -1.66
C GLN A 126 24.56 9.58 -1.78
N TRP A 127 23.49 8.79 -1.60
CA TRP A 127 22.11 9.31 -1.55
C TRP A 127 21.94 10.40 -0.49
N GLN A 128 22.44 10.15 0.72
CA GLN A 128 22.38 11.10 1.83
C GLN A 128 23.18 12.37 1.54
N ARG A 129 24.44 12.23 1.11
CA ARG A 129 25.35 13.38 0.91
C ARG A 129 25.00 14.23 -0.30
N TRP A 130 24.56 13.61 -1.40
CA TRP A 130 24.35 14.30 -2.67
C TRP A 130 22.95 14.88 -2.80
N TYR A 131 21.94 14.18 -2.26
CA TYR A 131 20.54 14.53 -2.47
C TYR A 131 19.75 14.72 -1.17
N GLY A 132 20.37 14.49 0.01
CA GLY A 132 19.67 14.59 1.29
C GLY A 132 18.58 13.53 1.47
N ILE A 133 18.67 12.41 0.75
CA ILE A 133 17.70 11.32 0.80
C ILE A 133 18.16 10.31 1.85
N HIS A 134 17.36 10.17 2.90
CA HIS A 134 17.66 9.29 4.05
C HIS A 134 16.80 8.02 4.09
N ASP A 135 15.79 7.90 3.24
CA ASP A 135 15.05 6.66 3.04
C ASP A 135 15.66 5.88 1.86
N VAL A 136 15.82 4.56 1.99
CA VAL A 136 16.42 3.73 0.94
C VAL A 136 15.59 2.49 0.62
N MET A 137 15.61 2.11 -0.65
CA MET A 137 15.06 0.85 -1.12
C MET A 137 16.21 -0.07 -1.54
N LEU A 138 16.37 -1.17 -0.80
CA LEU A 138 17.31 -2.22 -1.15
C LEU A 138 16.66 -3.13 -2.21
N ASP A 139 17.21 -3.16 -3.41
CA ASP A 139 16.73 -3.99 -4.52
C ASP A 139 17.54 -5.25 -4.70
N CYS A 140 16.97 -6.25 -5.38
CA CYS A 140 17.59 -7.55 -5.57
C CYS A 140 17.98 -8.19 -4.22
N VAL A 141 17.11 -8.07 -3.22
CA VAL A 141 17.32 -8.63 -1.89
C VAL A 141 17.08 -10.14 -1.93
N PRO A 142 18.00 -10.98 -1.43
CA PRO A 142 17.70 -12.40 -1.25
C PRO A 142 16.49 -12.62 -0.34
N SER A 143 15.66 -13.61 -0.69
CA SER A 143 14.48 -13.97 0.10
C SER A 143 14.81 -14.67 1.43
N GLN A 144 16.07 -15.04 1.65
CA GLN A 144 16.59 -15.64 2.87
C GLN A 144 17.27 -14.59 3.77
N ASP A 145 17.29 -14.84 5.08
CA ASP A 145 17.93 -13.94 6.06
C ASP A 145 19.42 -13.72 5.79
N ARG A 146 20.09 -14.72 5.18
CA ARG A 146 21.50 -14.67 4.78
C ARG A 146 21.71 -15.41 3.47
N GLN A 147 22.43 -14.78 2.55
CA GLN A 147 22.84 -15.41 1.29
C GLN A 147 24.02 -14.65 0.71
N GLY A 148 25.15 -15.33 0.51
CA GLY A 148 26.38 -14.66 0.07
C GLY A 148 26.77 -13.54 1.04
N ALA A 149 26.97 -12.33 0.53
CA ALA A 149 27.25 -11.13 1.31
C ALA A 149 26.03 -10.59 2.08
N TRP A 150 24.80 -10.85 1.60
CA TRP A 150 23.58 -10.32 2.20
C TRP A 150 23.30 -10.91 3.59
N SER A 151 22.85 -10.04 4.49
CA SER A 151 22.34 -10.40 5.82
C SER A 151 21.23 -9.45 6.22
N VAL A 152 20.11 -9.94 6.78
CA VAL A 152 19.00 -9.11 7.26
C VAL A 152 19.43 -8.06 8.30
N GLU A 153 20.51 -8.33 9.05
CA GLU A 153 21.13 -7.40 9.99
C GLU A 153 21.72 -6.14 9.33
N TRP A 154 21.90 -6.12 8.01
CA TRP A 154 22.25 -4.92 7.26
C TRP A 154 21.23 -3.81 7.46
N ILE A 155 19.95 -4.15 7.60
CA ILE A 155 18.87 -3.17 7.83
C ILE A 155 19.16 -2.35 9.10
N ASP A 156 19.52 -3.01 10.19
CA ASP A 156 19.86 -2.31 11.44
C ASP A 156 21.20 -1.57 11.34
N ALA A 157 22.14 -2.05 10.53
CA ALA A 157 23.39 -1.35 10.26
C ALA A 157 23.16 -0.06 9.46
N LEU A 158 22.26 -0.08 8.48
CA LEU A 158 21.85 1.10 7.71
C LEU A 158 21.19 2.15 8.60
N ARG A 159 20.30 1.74 9.50
CA ARG A 159 19.69 2.64 10.50
C ARG A 159 20.74 3.32 11.37
N ARG A 160 21.76 2.58 11.83
CA ARG A 160 22.91 3.15 12.56
C ARG A 160 23.76 4.10 11.70
N ALA A 161 23.74 3.95 10.38
CA ALA A 161 24.38 4.85 9.42
C ALA A 161 23.48 6.04 9.01
N GLY A 162 22.35 6.27 9.69
CA GLY A 162 21.50 7.44 9.47
C GLY A 162 20.46 7.28 8.37
N VAL A 163 20.13 6.04 7.98
CA VAL A 163 18.94 5.74 7.19
C VAL A 163 17.70 5.79 8.10
N GLU A 164 16.65 6.47 7.66
CA GLU A 164 15.41 6.63 8.43
C GLU A 164 14.47 5.43 8.21
N HIS A 165 14.11 5.12 6.96
CA HIS A 165 13.34 3.94 6.60
C HIS A 165 14.05 3.08 5.56
N VAL A 166 13.92 1.76 5.72
CA VAL A 166 14.44 0.75 4.79
C VAL A 166 13.29 -0.01 4.15
N ILE A 167 13.18 0.10 2.84
CA ILE A 167 12.28 -0.71 2.02
C ILE A 167 13.11 -1.86 1.42
N ALA A 168 12.66 -3.09 1.59
CA ALA A 168 13.32 -4.27 1.02
C ALA A 168 12.54 -4.78 -0.20
N ASN A 169 13.18 -4.93 -1.35
CA ASN A 169 12.60 -5.58 -2.52
C ASN A 169 13.30 -6.91 -2.83
N PRO A 170 12.76 -8.02 -2.30
CA PRO A 170 13.07 -9.36 -2.80
C PRO A 170 12.25 -9.77 -4.03
N GLY A 171 11.18 -9.03 -4.37
CA GLY A 171 10.25 -9.34 -5.46
C GLY A 171 9.38 -10.58 -5.23
N VAL A 172 9.61 -11.32 -4.16
CA VAL A 172 8.90 -12.54 -3.79
C VAL A 172 8.73 -12.61 -2.28
N VAL A 173 7.84 -13.47 -1.79
CA VAL A 173 7.64 -13.64 -0.34
C VAL A 173 8.94 -14.13 0.32
N PRO A 174 9.55 -13.35 1.22
CA PRO A 174 10.80 -13.73 1.88
C PRO A 174 10.53 -14.40 3.22
N THR A 175 11.58 -14.57 4.03
CA THR A 175 11.44 -14.94 5.44
C THR A 175 10.58 -13.93 6.20
N ARG A 176 9.85 -14.43 7.19
CA ARG A 176 9.08 -13.60 8.12
C ARG A 176 9.94 -12.55 8.82
N ARG A 177 11.16 -12.92 9.20
CA ARG A 177 12.11 -12.01 9.85
C ARG A 177 12.44 -10.81 8.96
N LEU A 178 12.63 -10.99 7.65
CA LEU A 178 12.90 -9.87 6.75
C LEU A 178 11.71 -8.88 6.74
N VAL A 179 10.49 -9.38 6.61
CA VAL A 179 9.26 -8.54 6.64
C VAL A 179 9.09 -7.83 7.98
N GLU A 180 9.40 -8.50 9.09
CA GLU A 180 9.33 -7.91 10.43
C GLU A 180 10.45 -6.89 10.69
N THR A 181 11.60 -6.99 10.02
CA THR A 181 12.76 -6.10 10.22
C THR A 181 12.72 -4.84 9.35
N ALA A 182 12.34 -4.98 8.06
CA ALA A 182 12.21 -3.83 7.15
C ALA A 182 10.99 -2.97 7.50
N ASP A 183 10.98 -1.71 7.07
CA ASP A 183 9.84 -0.81 7.27
C ASP A 183 8.71 -1.18 6.30
N VAL A 184 9.06 -1.45 5.03
CA VAL A 184 8.17 -2.02 4.01
C VAL A 184 8.92 -3.10 3.24
N THR A 185 8.23 -4.16 2.83
CA THR A 185 8.79 -5.22 1.99
C THR A 185 7.94 -5.41 0.73
N CYS A 186 8.58 -5.38 -0.44
CA CYS A 186 7.96 -5.80 -1.69
C CYS A 186 7.87 -7.32 -1.72
N VAL A 187 6.75 -7.88 -1.26
CA VAL A 187 6.56 -9.34 -1.15
C VAL A 187 6.05 -9.96 -2.45
N ALA A 188 5.76 -9.14 -3.46
CA ALA A 188 5.40 -9.58 -4.82
C ALA A 188 5.78 -8.52 -5.84
N GLU A 189 6.64 -8.88 -6.79
CA GLU A 189 6.91 -8.15 -8.03
C GLU A 189 6.74 -9.13 -9.19
N ALA A 190 5.65 -9.02 -9.95
CA ALA A 190 5.27 -10.05 -10.91
C ALA A 190 4.55 -9.52 -12.15
N ALA A 191 4.60 -10.29 -13.23
CA ALA A 191 3.73 -10.10 -14.37
C ALA A 191 2.27 -10.37 -13.99
N TRP A 192 1.32 -9.65 -14.60
CA TRP A 192 -0.11 -9.82 -14.34
C TRP A 192 -0.57 -11.27 -14.43
N GLN A 193 -0.11 -12.02 -15.44
CA GLN A 193 -0.48 -13.42 -15.66
C GLN A 193 -0.17 -14.31 -14.45
N ASP A 194 0.91 -14.03 -13.72
CA ASP A 194 1.31 -14.77 -12.54
C ASP A 194 0.64 -14.19 -11.29
N TYR A 195 0.62 -12.85 -11.21
CA TYR A 195 0.02 -12.12 -10.09
C TYR A 195 -1.48 -12.39 -9.96
N ALA A 196 -2.23 -12.55 -11.05
CA ALA A 196 -3.67 -12.82 -11.01
C ALA A 196 -3.99 -14.11 -10.23
N HIS A 197 -3.09 -15.09 -10.25
CA HIS A 197 -3.27 -16.39 -9.60
C HIS A 197 -2.47 -16.55 -8.30
N LEU A 198 -1.60 -15.58 -7.98
CA LEU A 198 -0.72 -15.62 -6.83
C LEU A 198 -1.49 -15.78 -5.50
N GLN A 199 -1.06 -16.76 -4.71
CA GLN A 199 -1.56 -17.02 -3.37
C GLN A 199 -0.53 -16.57 -2.35
N MET A 200 -0.96 -15.77 -1.37
CA MET A 200 -0.09 -15.36 -0.26
C MET A 200 -0.16 -16.36 0.87
N PRO A 201 0.96 -16.71 1.51
CA PRO A 201 0.93 -17.56 2.69
C PRO A 201 0.18 -16.88 3.84
N GLU A 202 -0.55 -17.67 4.62
CA GLU A 202 -1.43 -17.19 5.69
C GLU A 202 -0.70 -16.32 6.72
N TRP A 203 0.58 -16.58 7.00
CA TRP A 203 1.33 -15.82 7.99
C TRP A 203 1.49 -14.33 7.64
N LEU A 204 1.43 -13.95 6.35
CA LEU A 204 1.47 -12.53 5.95
C LEU A 204 0.20 -11.77 6.40
N GLN A 205 -0.92 -12.47 6.57
CA GLN A 205 -2.15 -11.87 7.11
C GLN A 205 -2.00 -11.47 8.59
N ALA A 206 -1.06 -12.09 9.30
CA ALA A 206 -0.72 -11.72 10.67
C ALA A 206 0.29 -10.56 10.75
N VAL A 207 0.82 -10.10 9.61
CA VAL A 207 1.72 -8.95 9.53
C VAL A 207 0.90 -7.70 9.18
N SER A 208 1.29 -6.55 9.72
CA SER A 208 0.68 -5.28 9.37
C SER A 208 0.68 -5.06 7.85
N PRO A 209 -0.46 -4.67 7.23
CA PRO A 209 -0.50 -4.34 5.82
C PRO A 209 0.48 -3.24 5.42
N HIS A 210 0.77 -2.30 6.33
CA HIS A 210 1.74 -1.21 6.12
C HIS A 210 3.18 -1.69 5.91
N LYS A 211 3.49 -2.97 6.15
CA LYS A 211 4.79 -3.57 5.86
C LYS A 211 4.87 -4.25 4.50
N GLN A 212 3.79 -4.23 3.72
CA GLN A 212 3.64 -5.05 2.52
C GLN A 212 3.39 -4.16 1.30
N TRP A 213 4.20 -4.36 0.27
CA TRP A 213 4.13 -3.67 -1.02
C TRP A 213 4.06 -4.70 -2.16
N HIS A 214 3.16 -4.47 -3.13
CA HIS A 214 3.08 -5.27 -4.35
C HIS A 214 3.33 -4.43 -5.59
N LEU A 215 4.13 -4.95 -6.50
CA LEU A 215 4.40 -4.41 -7.83
C LEU A 215 3.89 -5.35 -8.90
N VAL A 216 3.12 -4.83 -9.85
CA VAL A 216 2.52 -5.64 -10.92
C VAL A 216 2.76 -4.97 -12.27
N HIS A 217 3.32 -5.71 -13.21
CA HIS A 217 3.60 -5.20 -14.56
C HIS A 217 2.89 -6.04 -15.62
N GLY A 218 2.82 -5.52 -16.86
CA GLY A 218 2.14 -6.18 -17.97
C GLY A 218 0.64 -6.37 -17.74
N VAL A 219 0.01 -5.47 -16.98
CA VAL A 219 -1.41 -5.53 -16.64
C VAL A 219 -2.24 -5.07 -17.84
N PRO A 220 -3.18 -5.88 -18.37
CA PRO A 220 -4.11 -5.40 -19.38
C PRO A 220 -4.83 -4.13 -18.91
N PRO A 221 -4.99 -3.09 -19.76
CA PRO A 221 -5.53 -1.79 -19.33
C PRO A 221 -6.86 -1.87 -18.57
N GLU A 222 -7.73 -2.80 -18.96
CA GLU A 222 -9.02 -3.09 -18.32
C GLU A 222 -8.91 -3.61 -16.87
N HIS A 223 -7.73 -4.09 -16.47
CA HIS A 223 -7.46 -4.63 -15.15
C HIS A 223 -6.63 -3.70 -14.26
N LEU A 224 -6.02 -2.64 -14.79
CA LEU A 224 -5.17 -1.71 -14.03
C LEU A 224 -5.86 -1.18 -12.76
N ALA A 225 -7.10 -0.71 -12.89
CA ALA A 225 -7.87 -0.16 -11.78
C ALA A 225 -8.24 -1.20 -10.70
N SER A 226 -8.15 -2.50 -11.01
CA SER A 226 -8.49 -3.58 -10.07
C SER A 226 -7.30 -4.05 -9.23
N VAL A 227 -6.07 -3.75 -9.66
CA VAL A 227 -4.85 -4.23 -8.99
C VAL A 227 -4.75 -3.78 -7.53
N PRO A 228 -5.06 -2.51 -7.16
CA PRO A 228 -5.01 -2.09 -5.76
C PRO A 228 -5.97 -2.91 -4.88
N ALA A 229 -7.23 -3.11 -5.30
CA ALA A 229 -8.17 -3.93 -4.54
C ALA A 229 -7.68 -5.38 -4.38
N LEU A 230 -7.05 -5.94 -5.41
CA LEU A 230 -6.45 -7.28 -5.36
C LEU A 230 -5.20 -7.34 -4.47
N ALA A 231 -4.39 -6.27 -4.41
CA ALA A 231 -3.26 -6.18 -3.49
C ALA A 231 -3.72 -6.07 -2.04
N ALA A 232 -4.75 -5.26 -1.75
CA ALA A 232 -5.35 -5.16 -0.42
C ALA A 232 -5.94 -6.49 0.06
N SER A 233 -6.65 -7.23 -0.81
CA SER A 233 -7.19 -8.54 -0.43
C SER A 233 -6.10 -9.58 -0.11
N ARG A 234 -4.87 -9.31 -0.56
CA ARG A 234 -3.67 -10.10 -0.28
C ARG A 234 -2.81 -9.53 0.86
N GLY A 235 -3.31 -8.54 1.59
CA GLY A 235 -2.66 -7.99 2.77
C GLY A 235 -1.73 -6.80 2.53
N ALA A 236 -1.59 -6.29 1.30
CA ALA A 236 -0.71 -5.15 1.02
C ALA A 236 -1.39 -3.80 1.24
N HIS A 237 -0.74 -2.90 1.98
CA HIS A 237 -1.13 -1.50 2.06
C HIS A 237 -0.53 -0.67 0.93
N PHE A 238 0.61 -1.06 0.38
CA PHE A 238 1.22 -0.37 -0.75
C PHE A 238 1.06 -1.19 -2.03
N SER A 239 0.76 -0.53 -3.14
CA SER A 239 0.79 -1.22 -4.45
C SER A 239 1.08 -0.28 -5.60
N TRP A 240 1.64 -0.81 -6.69
CA TRP A 240 1.67 -0.12 -7.97
C TRP A 240 1.51 -1.11 -9.13
N ALA A 241 0.86 -0.64 -10.18
CA ALA A 241 0.53 -1.42 -11.35
C ALA A 241 0.86 -0.65 -12.62
N THR A 242 1.26 -1.34 -13.68
CA THR A 242 1.50 -0.76 -15.00
C THR A 242 1.15 -1.75 -16.10
N ASP A 243 0.70 -1.24 -17.24
CA ASP A 243 0.44 -2.02 -18.45
C ASP A 243 1.71 -2.35 -19.23
N ARG A 244 2.81 -1.70 -18.90
CA ARG A 244 4.11 -1.97 -19.50
C ARG A 244 4.73 -3.28 -19.02
N GLY A 245 5.47 -3.93 -19.91
CA GLY A 245 6.29 -5.11 -19.60
C GLY A 245 7.78 -4.79 -19.41
N LEU A 246 8.54 -5.87 -19.20
CA LEU A 246 10.01 -5.87 -19.15
C LEU A 246 10.64 -5.33 -20.47
N PRO A 247 11.88 -4.82 -20.45
CA PRO A 247 12.87 -4.87 -19.35
C PRO A 247 12.72 -3.80 -18.29
N ASN A 248 12.03 -2.70 -18.57
CA ASN A 248 11.77 -1.64 -17.59
C ASN A 248 10.31 -1.21 -17.70
N PRO A 249 9.44 -1.68 -16.79
CA PRO A 249 8.03 -1.30 -16.80
C PRO A 249 7.75 0.02 -16.04
N TRP A 250 8.76 0.61 -15.38
CA TRP A 250 8.62 1.66 -14.38
C TRP A 250 9.08 3.07 -14.82
N ASP A 251 9.52 3.21 -16.07
CA ASP A 251 10.00 4.46 -16.70
C ASP A 251 8.87 5.31 -17.33
N ALA A 252 7.61 4.93 -17.13
CA ALA A 252 6.45 5.72 -17.52
C ALA A 252 5.28 5.47 -16.57
N LEU A 253 4.38 6.45 -16.45
CA LEU A 253 3.15 6.29 -15.68
C LEU A 253 2.04 5.69 -16.57
N PRO A 254 1.22 4.74 -16.08
CA PRO A 254 0.05 4.27 -16.79
C PRO A 254 -1.09 5.28 -16.72
N ALA A 255 -2.14 5.13 -17.53
CA ALA A 255 -3.37 5.89 -17.34
C ALA A 255 -3.96 5.65 -15.93
N PRO A 256 -4.57 6.65 -15.27
CA PRO A 256 -4.78 8.03 -15.73
C PRO A 256 -3.60 8.99 -15.45
N TYR A 257 -2.50 8.48 -14.90
CA TYR A 257 -1.33 9.28 -14.54
C TYR A 257 -0.48 9.69 -15.76
N ALA A 258 -0.52 8.88 -16.83
CA ALA A 258 0.18 9.08 -18.10
C ALA A 258 -0.04 10.48 -18.69
N ASP A 259 -1.25 11.02 -18.53
CA ASP A 259 -1.64 12.26 -19.19
C ASP A 259 -1.25 13.53 -18.44
N CYS A 260 -0.82 13.46 -17.17
CA CYS A 260 -0.54 14.63 -16.32
C CYS A 260 -1.34 15.90 -16.75
N HIS A 261 -2.66 15.73 -16.93
CA HIS A 261 -3.58 16.70 -17.51
C HIS A 261 -4.06 17.67 -16.41
N PRO A 262 -4.31 18.98 -16.67
CA PRO A 262 -4.54 20.03 -15.67
C PRO A 262 -5.65 19.83 -14.61
N GLU A 263 -6.40 18.73 -14.63
CA GLU A 263 -7.64 18.60 -13.84
C GLU A 263 -7.55 17.70 -12.59
N LEU A 264 -6.44 17.02 -12.31
CA LEU A 264 -6.28 16.18 -11.10
C LEU A 264 -6.20 16.96 -9.76
N VAL A 265 -6.59 18.24 -9.72
CA VAL A 265 -6.65 19.06 -8.50
C VAL A 265 -8.08 19.48 -8.11
N LYS A 266 -9.10 19.18 -8.93
CA LYS A 266 -10.48 19.54 -8.57
C LYS A 266 -11.25 18.36 -8.00
N GLU A 267 -10.99 18.04 -6.74
CA GLU A 267 -11.99 17.60 -5.76
C GLU A 267 -11.29 17.36 -4.41
N ARG A 268 -11.27 18.42 -3.59
CA ARG A 268 -11.17 18.34 -2.13
C ARG A 268 -12.45 18.91 -1.54
#